data_AF-A0A7D5GK63-F1
#
_entry.id   AF-A0A7D5GK63-F1
#
_cell.length_a   1.000
_cell.length_b   1.000
_cell.length_c   1.000
_cell.angle_alpha   90.00
_cell.angle_beta   90.00
_cell.angle_gamma   90.00
#
_symmetry.space_group_name_H-M   'P 1'
#
loop_
_entity.id
_entity.type
_entity.pdbx_description
1 polymer ?
#
loop_
_entity_poly.entity_id
_entity_poly.type
_entity_poly.pdbx_seq_one_letter_code
_entity_poly.pdbx_strand_id
1 'polypeptide(L)'
;MSSESGSEWPSELVNKLHSDVDDDEIIQFIEDVVPDDEAHIFDNKREAYVSASDDDKTEKRRAGLAKSFAGLANVHHRSAHRFMFVGFDDAAQFQGIQYLGAEGGDHVYDVDDQEIQNILRDHLEPPPSVEKHRLEADDDRGLVFVIERATSPPIVITETVNAEGDRITTQGIAPTRRSSETTHMRHSDFRDIVEHREEVLTDVLEHWVDDLGRVVGAPAEDIEEHEFSITSDPNAPAVRNVVVPQEARDLNEDLSAKAISWLTDDDLPGSVEVMYKFYNRRDLIDGTEDEYYQNQMDFLFNASLAHYLPGAEWLSTFDGDWDDLFSQVINTDYNHWSILMLEKILFVLGWNEMLQDIADNEGFNYRDSEAETYADMCELPTLERIEECIGTRIYFDGDSYSVSDLYSDEEALEDLFDEVAEHCHTNEPEKGALRSIELIRLSKVGSDRLYSG
;
A
#
# COMPACT_ATOMS: atom_id res chain seq x y z
N MET A 1 22.59 9.32 -15.02
CA MET A 1 21.80 10.38 -15.68
C MET A 1 21.45 9.91 -17.08
N SER A 2 20.46 9.03 -17.19
CA SER A 2 19.75 8.69 -18.42
C SER A 2 18.48 9.52 -18.43
N SER A 3 18.30 10.37 -19.44
CA SER A 3 17.06 11.06 -19.72
C SER A 3 16.03 10.02 -20.20
N GLU A 4 15.12 9.61 -19.33
CA GLU A 4 13.92 8.89 -19.74
C GLU A 4 13.03 9.84 -20.54
N SER A 5 13.03 9.65 -21.86
CA SER A 5 12.00 10.19 -22.75
C SER A 5 10.66 9.60 -22.31
N GLY A 6 9.78 10.42 -21.71
CA GLY A 6 8.42 9.99 -21.40
C GLY A 6 7.76 9.44 -22.66
N SER A 7 7.22 8.23 -22.60
CA SER A 7 6.64 7.58 -23.77
C SER A 7 5.46 8.42 -24.30
N GLU A 8 5.51 8.82 -25.57
CA GLU A 8 4.50 9.70 -26.21
C GLU A 8 3.18 8.99 -26.53
N TRP A 9 3.11 7.67 -26.33
CA TRP A 9 1.96 6.84 -26.74
C TRP A 9 0.62 7.24 -26.11
N PRO A 10 0.49 7.68 -24.84
CA PRO A 10 -0.81 8.03 -24.28
C PRO A 10 -1.48 9.19 -25.02
N SER A 11 -0.68 10.20 -25.39
CA SER A 11 -1.17 11.34 -26.16
C SER A 11 -1.45 10.96 -27.61
N GLU A 12 -0.64 10.08 -28.20
CA GLU A 12 -0.88 9.58 -29.56
C GLU A 12 -2.17 8.75 -29.65
N LEU A 13 -2.42 7.88 -28.67
CA LEU A 13 -3.64 7.08 -28.60
C LEU A 13 -4.88 7.97 -28.47
N VAL A 14 -4.87 8.96 -27.57
CA VAL A 14 -5.98 9.92 -27.44
C VAL A 14 -6.21 10.67 -28.76
N ASN A 15 -5.15 11.13 -29.42
CA ASN A 15 -5.28 11.78 -30.72
C ASN A 15 -5.91 10.87 -31.78
N LYS A 16 -5.55 9.57 -31.80
CA LYS A 16 -6.14 8.58 -32.71
C LYS A 16 -7.63 8.34 -32.39
N LEU A 17 -7.98 8.18 -31.10
CA LEU A 17 -9.36 8.00 -30.63
C LEU A 17 -10.29 9.19 -30.94
N HIS A 18 -9.74 10.40 -31.04
CA HIS A 18 -10.48 11.62 -31.41
C HIS A 18 -10.37 12.00 -32.89
N SER A 19 -9.64 11.23 -33.68
CA SER A 19 -9.49 11.43 -35.14
C SER A 19 -10.37 10.45 -35.92
N ASP A 20 -10.60 10.73 -37.20
CA ASP A 20 -11.24 9.79 -38.14
C ASP A 20 -10.24 8.70 -38.59
N VAL A 21 -9.62 8.01 -37.62
CA VAL A 21 -8.74 6.85 -37.82
C VAL A 21 -9.58 5.57 -37.76
N ASP A 22 -9.18 4.56 -38.53
CA ASP A 22 -9.89 3.28 -38.55
C ASP A 22 -9.67 2.50 -37.24
N ASP A 23 -10.70 1.79 -36.77
CA ASP A 23 -10.62 1.06 -35.50
C ASP A 23 -9.53 -0.02 -35.53
N ASP A 24 -9.32 -0.66 -36.69
CA ASP A 24 -8.23 -1.60 -36.94
C ASP A 24 -6.84 -0.97 -36.69
N GLU A 25 -6.66 0.31 -37.05
CA GLU A 25 -5.40 1.02 -36.83
C GLU A 25 -5.21 1.40 -35.36
N ILE A 26 -6.31 1.68 -34.63
CA ILE A 26 -6.28 1.93 -33.19
C ILE A 26 -5.94 0.64 -32.44
N ILE A 27 -6.57 -0.48 -32.80
CA ILE A 27 -6.30 -1.80 -32.22
C ILE A 27 -4.84 -2.19 -32.46
N GLN A 28 -4.37 -2.09 -33.70
CA GLN A 28 -2.98 -2.38 -34.02
C GLN A 28 -2.01 -1.48 -33.25
N PHE A 29 -2.34 -0.21 -33.05
CA PHE A 29 -1.53 0.68 -32.23
C PHE A 29 -1.44 0.20 -30.78
N ILE A 30 -2.56 -0.27 -30.20
CA ILE A 30 -2.57 -0.82 -28.85
C ILE A 30 -1.67 -2.05 -28.78
N GLU A 31 -1.80 -3.00 -29.71
CA GLU A 31 -1.00 -4.24 -29.74
C GLU A 31 0.50 -4.01 -29.98
N ASP A 32 0.85 -3.05 -30.84
CA ASP A 32 2.24 -2.86 -31.28
C ASP A 32 3.03 -1.83 -30.43
N VAL A 33 2.33 -0.90 -29.77
CA VAL A 33 2.96 0.30 -29.16
C VAL A 33 2.72 0.42 -27.65
N VAL A 34 1.58 -0.04 -27.14
CA VAL A 34 1.34 -0.05 -25.69
C VAL A 34 2.24 -1.13 -25.10
N PRO A 35 3.12 -0.79 -24.14
CA PRO A 35 4.12 -1.74 -23.70
C PRO A 35 3.50 -2.83 -22.80
N ASP A 36 4.03 -4.05 -22.87
CA ASP A 36 3.50 -5.25 -22.18
C ASP A 36 3.56 -5.16 -20.65
N ASP A 37 4.34 -4.23 -20.11
CA ASP A 37 4.28 -3.88 -18.71
C ASP A 37 3.01 -3.05 -18.47
N GLU A 38 1.92 -3.72 -18.03
CA GLU A 38 0.70 -3.14 -17.43
C GLU A 38 0.95 -2.19 -16.23
N ALA A 39 2.21 -1.84 -16.02
CA ALA A 39 2.73 -0.96 -15.04
C ALA A 39 2.21 0.46 -15.30
N HIS A 40 1.15 0.79 -14.56
CA HIS A 40 0.83 2.11 -14.02
C HIS A 40 -0.29 2.90 -14.69
N ILE A 41 -0.54 2.83 -15.99
CA ILE A 41 -1.53 3.74 -16.61
C ILE A 41 -2.63 3.10 -17.44
N PHE A 42 -2.66 1.78 -17.58
CA PHE A 42 -3.77 1.10 -18.24
C PHE A 42 -4.14 -0.24 -17.58
N ASP A 43 -5.30 -0.78 -17.95
CA ASP A 43 -5.83 -2.05 -17.46
C ASP A 43 -6.49 -2.81 -18.61
N ASN A 44 -6.01 -4.02 -18.90
CA ASN A 44 -6.69 -4.90 -19.84
C ASN A 44 -7.81 -5.66 -19.11
N LYS A 45 -8.95 -5.78 -19.79
CA LYS A 45 -10.08 -6.58 -19.35
C LYS A 45 -10.62 -7.34 -20.55
N ARG A 46 -10.70 -8.66 -20.43
CA ARG A 46 -11.38 -9.45 -21.45
C ARG A 46 -12.86 -9.11 -21.53
N GLU A 47 -13.53 -8.94 -20.38
CA GLU A 47 -14.95 -8.64 -20.27
C GLU A 47 -15.24 -7.74 -19.06
N ALA A 48 -16.25 -6.87 -19.16
CA ALA A 48 -16.71 -6.02 -18.06
C ALA A 48 -18.24 -5.82 -18.09
N TYR A 49 -18.90 -6.13 -16.97
CA TYR A 49 -20.36 -6.10 -16.83
C TYR A 49 -20.78 -5.13 -15.73
N VAL A 50 -21.97 -4.53 -15.86
CA VAL A 50 -22.52 -3.58 -14.87
C VAL A 50 -23.85 -4.02 -14.25
N SER A 51 -24.51 -5.03 -14.79
CA SER A 51 -25.69 -5.65 -14.19
C SER A 51 -25.56 -7.17 -14.24
N ALA A 52 -26.32 -7.86 -13.39
CA ALA A 52 -26.42 -9.32 -13.32
C ALA A 52 -27.88 -9.71 -13.05
N SER A 53 -28.17 -11.01 -13.12
CA SER A 53 -29.50 -11.54 -12.76
C SER A 53 -29.88 -11.39 -11.28
N ASP A 54 -28.90 -11.04 -10.44
CA ASP A 54 -28.99 -10.93 -8.99
C ASP A 54 -28.51 -9.54 -8.58
N ASP A 55 -29.27 -8.86 -7.71
CA ASP A 55 -28.99 -7.49 -7.27
C ASP A 55 -27.65 -7.43 -6.52
N ASP A 56 -27.32 -8.44 -5.70
CA ASP A 56 -26.05 -8.50 -4.96
C ASP A 56 -24.85 -8.62 -5.92
N LYS A 57 -25.02 -9.36 -7.04
CA LYS A 57 -23.99 -9.49 -8.08
C LYS A 57 -23.89 -8.24 -8.95
N THR A 58 -25.00 -7.54 -9.15
CA THR A 58 -25.02 -6.23 -9.82
C THR A 58 -24.21 -5.23 -9.02
N GLU A 59 -24.45 -5.15 -7.72
CA GLU A 59 -23.73 -4.25 -6.81
C GLU A 59 -22.23 -4.58 -6.75
N LYS A 60 -21.88 -5.88 -6.61
CA LYS A 60 -20.48 -6.35 -6.68
C LYS A 60 -19.77 -5.91 -7.95
N ARG A 61 -20.44 -6.02 -9.11
CA ARG A 61 -19.88 -5.64 -10.42
C ARG A 61 -19.68 -4.13 -10.54
N ARG A 62 -20.67 -3.34 -10.12
CA ARG A 62 -20.60 -1.87 -10.12
C ARG A 62 -19.52 -1.34 -9.20
N ALA A 63 -19.43 -1.86 -7.99
CA ALA A 63 -18.41 -1.51 -7.02
C ALA A 63 -17.00 -1.91 -7.50
N GLY A 64 -16.84 -3.10 -8.09
CA GLY A 64 -15.57 -3.55 -8.67
C GLY A 64 -15.11 -2.71 -9.88
N LEU A 65 -16.06 -2.30 -10.73
CA LEU A 65 -15.79 -1.39 -11.84
C LEU A 65 -15.35 -0.02 -11.33
N ALA A 66 -16.09 0.57 -10.38
CA ALA A 66 -15.76 1.85 -9.77
C ALA A 66 -14.38 1.81 -9.09
N LYS A 67 -14.06 0.73 -8.36
CA LYS A 67 -12.74 0.52 -7.75
C LYS A 67 -11.62 0.53 -8.80
N SER A 68 -11.82 -0.09 -9.95
CA SER A 68 -10.83 -0.14 -11.04
C SER A 68 -10.62 1.24 -11.67
N PHE A 69 -11.70 1.98 -11.93
CA PHE A 69 -11.63 3.37 -12.42
C PHE A 69 -10.90 4.30 -11.45
N ALA A 70 -11.27 4.24 -10.17
CA ALA A 70 -10.62 5.03 -9.14
C ALA A 70 -9.14 4.65 -8.99
N GLY A 71 -8.82 3.35 -9.03
CA GLY A 71 -7.46 2.84 -9.00
C GLY A 71 -6.58 3.44 -10.09
N LEU A 72 -7.08 3.48 -11.33
CA LEU A 72 -6.39 4.10 -12.48
C LEU A 72 -6.28 5.62 -12.36
N ALA A 73 -7.38 6.30 -12.02
CA ALA A 73 -7.42 7.76 -11.91
C ALA A 73 -6.46 8.30 -10.84
N ASN A 74 -6.25 7.52 -9.79
CA ASN A 74 -5.38 7.83 -8.66
C ASN A 74 -3.90 7.48 -8.89
N VAL A 75 -3.53 6.83 -10.00
CA VAL A 75 -2.12 6.49 -10.23
C VAL A 75 -1.28 7.73 -10.48
N HIS A 76 -0.19 7.84 -9.71
CA HIS A 76 0.84 8.82 -9.92
C HIS A 76 1.69 8.48 -11.15
N HIS A 77 1.43 9.16 -12.27
CA HIS A 77 2.22 9.04 -13.50
C HIS A 77 2.13 10.34 -14.32
N ARG A 78 3.19 10.66 -15.07
CA ARG A 78 3.33 11.90 -15.85
C ARG A 78 2.27 12.10 -16.95
N SER A 79 1.71 11.01 -17.46
CA SER A 79 0.63 11.07 -18.45
C SER A 79 -0.62 11.74 -17.86
N ALA A 80 -1.32 12.55 -18.64
CA ALA A 80 -2.62 13.11 -18.26
C ALA A 80 -3.76 12.07 -18.32
N HIS A 81 -3.57 11.01 -19.11
CA HIS A 81 -4.60 10.02 -19.42
C HIS A 81 -4.22 8.64 -18.88
N ARG A 82 -5.25 7.90 -18.46
CA ARG A 82 -5.21 6.50 -18.07
C ARG A 82 -6.22 5.73 -18.92
N PHE A 83 -6.02 4.44 -19.12
CA PHE A 83 -6.85 3.66 -20.04
C PHE A 83 -7.40 2.39 -19.40
N MET A 84 -8.60 2.00 -19.81
CA MET A 84 -9.07 0.63 -19.59
C MET A 84 -9.49 0.06 -20.94
N PHE A 85 -8.83 -1.03 -21.34
CA PHE A 85 -9.05 -1.70 -22.62
C PHE A 85 -9.93 -2.92 -22.40
N VAL A 86 -11.15 -2.90 -22.95
CA VAL A 86 -12.09 -4.01 -22.83
C VAL A 86 -12.18 -4.78 -24.15
N GLY A 87 -12.05 -6.11 -24.08
CA GLY A 87 -11.91 -6.98 -25.25
C GLY A 87 -10.45 -7.33 -25.58
N PHE A 88 -9.53 -6.99 -24.67
CA PHE A 88 -8.10 -7.32 -24.77
C PHE A 88 -7.73 -8.35 -23.69
N ASP A 89 -6.81 -9.25 -24.00
CA ASP A 89 -6.23 -10.16 -23.00
C ASP A 89 -5.07 -9.52 -22.24
N ASP A 90 -4.51 -10.24 -21.26
CA ASP A 90 -3.40 -9.76 -20.42
C ASP A 90 -2.11 -9.51 -21.22
N ALA A 91 -2.02 -9.99 -22.46
CA ALA A 91 -0.93 -9.74 -23.39
C ALA A 91 -1.24 -8.59 -24.37
N ALA A 92 -2.25 -7.77 -24.05
CA ALA A 92 -2.74 -6.67 -24.86
C ALA A 92 -3.18 -7.07 -26.29
N GLN A 93 -3.53 -8.35 -26.52
CA GLN A 93 -4.03 -8.81 -27.81
C GLN A 93 -5.54 -8.61 -27.89
N PHE A 94 -6.02 -8.11 -29.03
CA PHE A 94 -7.45 -7.94 -29.26
C PHE A 94 -8.14 -9.28 -29.50
N GLN A 95 -9.04 -9.66 -28.60
CA GLN A 95 -9.81 -10.90 -28.66
C GLN A 95 -11.32 -10.64 -28.88
N GLY A 96 -11.72 -9.37 -28.84
CA GLY A 96 -13.12 -8.96 -28.83
C GLY A 96 -13.84 -9.29 -27.52
N ILE A 97 -15.00 -8.67 -27.34
CA ILE A 97 -15.91 -8.90 -26.21
C ILE A 97 -16.75 -10.15 -26.50
N GLN A 98 -16.74 -11.10 -25.58
CA GLN A 98 -17.59 -12.28 -25.65
C GLN A 98 -18.88 -12.05 -24.85
N TYR A 99 -20.01 -11.85 -25.54
CA TYR A 99 -21.30 -11.69 -24.89
C TYR A 99 -21.78 -13.00 -24.25
N LEU A 100 -21.82 -13.05 -22.92
CA LEU A 100 -22.43 -14.15 -22.17
C LEU A 100 -23.98 -14.16 -22.22
N GLY A 101 -24.60 -13.26 -22.99
CA GLY A 101 -26.05 -13.17 -23.16
C GLY A 101 -26.78 -12.85 -21.84
N ALA A 102 -27.96 -13.43 -21.64
CA ALA A 102 -28.77 -13.17 -20.44
C ALA A 102 -28.12 -13.60 -19.11
N GLU A 103 -27.15 -14.52 -19.15
CA GLU A 103 -26.38 -14.94 -17.97
C GLU A 103 -25.26 -13.92 -17.63
N GLY A 104 -24.80 -13.17 -18.63
CA GLY A 104 -23.83 -12.09 -18.49
C GLY A 104 -24.40 -10.80 -17.90
N GLY A 105 -25.69 -10.51 -18.10
CA GLY A 105 -26.27 -9.21 -17.78
C GLY A 105 -25.83 -8.12 -18.78
N ASP A 106 -25.98 -6.86 -18.39
CA ASP A 106 -25.62 -5.72 -19.26
C ASP A 106 -24.10 -5.55 -19.27
N HIS A 107 -23.52 -5.67 -20.47
CA HIS A 107 -22.09 -5.43 -20.68
C HIS A 107 -21.83 -3.92 -20.68
N VAL A 108 -20.66 -3.51 -20.21
CA VAL A 108 -20.25 -2.09 -20.19
C VAL A 108 -20.21 -1.47 -21.61
N TYR A 109 -20.24 -2.29 -22.67
CA TYR A 109 -20.37 -1.87 -24.08
C TYR A 109 -21.75 -1.33 -24.43
N ASP A 110 -22.80 -1.97 -23.93
CA ASP A 110 -24.19 -1.68 -24.26
C ASP A 110 -24.75 -0.49 -23.47
N VAL A 111 -24.15 -0.22 -22.32
CA VAL A 111 -24.55 0.84 -21.42
C VAL A 111 -24.06 2.21 -21.91
N ASP A 112 -24.86 3.25 -21.68
CA ASP A 112 -24.51 4.61 -22.08
C ASP A 112 -23.54 5.27 -21.10
N ASP A 113 -22.86 6.33 -21.55
CA ASP A 113 -21.84 7.02 -20.76
C ASP A 113 -22.45 7.65 -19.49
N GLN A 114 -23.74 8.01 -19.52
CA GLN A 114 -24.42 8.60 -18.38
C GLN A 114 -24.63 7.59 -17.26
N GLU A 115 -24.97 6.34 -17.58
CA GLU A 115 -25.09 5.27 -16.61
C GLU A 115 -23.73 4.89 -16.01
N ILE A 116 -22.65 4.84 -16.82
CA ILE A 116 -21.28 4.68 -16.30
C ILE A 116 -20.95 5.80 -15.32
N GLN A 117 -21.23 7.05 -15.69
CA GLN A 117 -21.00 8.21 -14.82
C GLN A 117 -21.87 8.20 -13.56
N ASN A 118 -23.08 7.63 -13.60
CA ASN A 118 -23.92 7.46 -12.42
C ASN A 118 -23.32 6.41 -11.47
N ILE A 119 -22.88 5.26 -11.99
CA ILE A 119 -22.18 4.24 -11.19
C ILE A 119 -20.97 4.84 -10.48
N LEU A 120 -20.16 5.64 -11.19
CA LEU A 120 -19.01 6.31 -10.59
C LEU A 120 -19.42 7.31 -9.50
N ARG A 121 -20.49 8.09 -9.71
CA ARG A 121 -21.01 9.04 -8.70
C ARG A 121 -21.57 8.37 -7.46
N ASP A 122 -22.17 7.21 -7.62
CA ASP A 122 -22.78 6.48 -6.51
C ASP A 122 -21.69 5.89 -5.60
N HIS A 123 -20.54 5.47 -6.17
CA HIS A 123 -19.47 4.80 -5.44
C HIS A 123 -18.23 5.64 -5.13
N LEU A 124 -18.02 6.79 -5.77
CA LEU A 124 -16.76 7.54 -5.73
C LEU A 124 -16.93 9.03 -5.43
N GLU A 125 -15.99 9.58 -4.66
CA GLU A 125 -15.91 11.01 -4.36
C GLU A 125 -14.46 11.53 -4.46
N PRO A 126 -14.15 12.50 -5.34
CA PRO A 126 -14.97 12.92 -6.48
C PRO A 126 -15.02 11.84 -7.57
N PRO A 127 -16.09 11.77 -8.39
CA PRO A 127 -16.15 10.85 -9.53
C PRO A 127 -15.13 11.27 -10.62
N PRO A 128 -14.36 10.32 -11.19
CA PRO A 128 -13.45 10.63 -12.29
C PRO A 128 -14.20 10.93 -13.58
N SER A 129 -13.61 11.79 -14.43
CA SER A 129 -14.07 11.93 -15.81
C SER A 129 -13.62 10.72 -16.62
N VAL A 130 -14.57 10.12 -17.33
CA VAL A 130 -14.37 8.92 -18.13
C VAL A 130 -15.06 9.12 -19.47
N GLU A 131 -14.29 8.98 -20.54
CA GLU A 131 -14.75 8.96 -21.92
C GLU A 131 -14.71 7.53 -22.46
N LYS A 132 -15.72 7.14 -23.23
CA LYS A 132 -15.87 5.79 -23.76
C LYS A 132 -15.79 5.81 -25.28
N HIS A 133 -14.85 5.04 -25.84
CA HIS A 133 -14.70 4.82 -27.27
C HIS A 133 -15.02 3.36 -27.59
N ARG A 134 -15.86 3.15 -28.60
CA ARG A 134 -16.17 1.81 -29.11
C ARG A 134 -15.22 1.49 -30.25
N LEU A 135 -14.75 0.25 -30.28
CA LEU A 135 -13.94 -0.29 -31.36
C LEU A 135 -14.71 -1.43 -32.03
N GLU A 136 -14.71 -1.48 -33.36
CA GLU A 136 -15.26 -2.60 -34.14
C GLU A 136 -14.23 -3.05 -35.19
N ALA A 137 -13.79 -4.32 -35.11
CA ALA A 137 -12.83 -4.92 -36.04
C ALA A 137 -13.22 -6.38 -36.32
N ASP A 138 -13.22 -6.79 -37.58
CA ASP A 138 -13.50 -8.18 -38.01
C ASP A 138 -14.74 -8.85 -37.36
N ASP A 139 -15.85 -8.10 -37.23
CA ASP A 139 -17.11 -8.47 -36.54
C ASP A 139 -17.02 -8.60 -35.00
N ASP A 140 -15.83 -8.39 -34.42
CA ASP A 140 -15.60 -8.31 -32.98
C ASP A 140 -15.71 -6.86 -32.48
N ARG A 141 -16.01 -6.73 -31.18
CA ARG A 141 -16.25 -5.44 -30.52
C ARG A 141 -15.32 -5.25 -29.34
N GLY A 142 -14.87 -4.02 -29.13
CA GLY A 142 -14.02 -3.62 -28.01
C GLY A 142 -14.40 -2.26 -27.44
N LEU A 143 -13.77 -1.91 -26.33
CA LEU A 143 -13.86 -0.56 -25.75
C LEU A 143 -12.50 -0.05 -25.33
N VAL A 144 -12.33 1.26 -25.46
CA VAL A 144 -11.31 2.01 -24.75
C VAL A 144 -12.00 3.02 -23.87
N PHE A 145 -11.78 2.94 -22.57
CA PHE A 145 -12.09 4.03 -21.66
C PHE A 145 -10.87 4.92 -21.51
N VAL A 146 -11.04 6.22 -21.73
CA VAL A 146 -10.04 7.24 -21.39
C VAL A 146 -10.46 7.85 -20.05
N ILE A 147 -9.61 7.71 -19.06
CA ILE A 147 -9.85 8.12 -17.68
C ILE A 147 -8.93 9.29 -17.37
N GLU A 148 -9.50 10.41 -16.95
CA GLU A 148 -8.71 11.56 -16.54
C GLU A 148 -8.06 11.31 -15.18
N ARG A 149 -6.79 11.72 -15.04
CA ARG A 149 -6.09 11.72 -13.76
C ARG A 149 -6.84 12.57 -12.74
N ALA A 150 -6.93 12.09 -11.50
CA ALA A 150 -7.45 12.87 -10.39
C ALA A 150 -6.55 14.10 -10.10
N THR A 151 -7.14 15.30 -10.11
CA THR A 151 -6.40 16.57 -9.94
C THR A 151 -6.28 17.05 -8.48
N SER A 152 -6.84 16.32 -7.50
CA SER A 152 -6.98 16.63 -6.06
C SER A 152 -8.41 17.05 -5.66
N PRO A 153 -8.98 16.51 -4.55
CA PRO A 153 -8.45 15.41 -3.72
C PRO A 153 -8.45 14.05 -4.45
N PRO A 154 -7.75 13.02 -3.92
CA PRO A 154 -7.82 11.67 -4.47
C PRO A 154 -9.25 11.16 -4.46
N ILE A 155 -9.52 10.23 -5.37
CA ILE A 155 -10.83 9.62 -5.50
C ILE A 155 -10.98 8.54 -4.44
N VAL A 156 -11.92 8.73 -3.52
CA VAL A 156 -12.23 7.78 -2.44
C VAL A 156 -13.51 7.02 -2.73
N ILE A 157 -13.59 5.80 -2.18
CA ILE A 157 -14.82 5.01 -2.16
C ILE A 157 -15.81 5.63 -1.15
N THR A 158 -17.07 5.79 -1.54
CA THR A 158 -18.14 6.36 -0.69
C THR A 158 -18.90 5.31 0.13
N GLU A 159 -18.89 4.05 -0.31
CA GLU A 159 -19.66 2.97 0.31
C GLU A 159 -18.88 1.64 0.39
N THR A 160 -19.03 0.94 1.52
CA THR A 160 -18.46 -0.40 1.71
C THR A 160 -19.42 -1.44 1.14
N VAL A 161 -18.98 -2.16 0.10
CA VAL A 161 -19.75 -3.25 -0.51
C VAL A 161 -19.14 -4.59 -0.13
N ASN A 162 -19.94 -5.44 0.51
CA ASN A 162 -19.60 -6.82 0.84
C ASN A 162 -20.45 -7.75 -0.03
N ALA A 163 -19.83 -8.76 -0.65
CA ALA A 163 -20.54 -9.72 -1.48
C ALA A 163 -19.96 -11.12 -1.36
N GLU A 164 -20.82 -12.10 -1.07
CA GLU A 164 -20.45 -13.53 -0.93
C GLU A 164 -19.37 -13.80 0.15
N GLY A 165 -19.27 -12.94 1.18
CA GLY A 165 -18.26 -13.03 2.23
C GLY A 165 -16.97 -12.26 1.93
N ASP A 166 -16.80 -11.75 0.71
CA ASP A 166 -15.66 -10.93 0.32
C ASP A 166 -16.00 -9.42 0.43
N ARG A 167 -15.06 -8.64 0.96
CA ARG A 167 -15.12 -7.17 0.96
C ARG A 167 -14.60 -6.64 -0.37
N ILE A 168 -15.48 -6.08 -1.19
CA ILE A 168 -15.17 -5.62 -2.54
C ILE A 168 -14.55 -4.22 -2.51
N THR A 169 -15.22 -3.33 -1.78
CA THR A 169 -14.82 -1.93 -1.54
C THR A 169 -14.95 -1.57 -0.07
N THR A 170 -14.27 -0.52 0.36
CA THR A 170 -14.35 -0.02 1.75
C THR A 170 -14.43 1.49 1.72
N GLN A 171 -15.45 2.03 2.38
CA GLN A 171 -15.70 3.47 2.47
C GLN A 171 -14.49 4.21 3.03
N GLY A 172 -14.19 5.38 2.45
CA GLY A 172 -13.11 6.25 2.86
C GLY A 172 -11.73 5.87 2.31
N ILE A 173 -11.61 4.73 1.64
CA ILE A 173 -10.33 4.31 1.06
C ILE A 173 -10.19 4.84 -0.37
N ALA A 174 -9.04 5.43 -0.68
CA ALA A 174 -8.63 5.72 -2.05
C ALA A 174 -7.93 4.49 -2.64
N PRO A 175 -8.44 3.85 -3.70
CA PRO A 175 -7.69 2.82 -4.42
C PRO A 175 -6.63 3.46 -5.32
N THR A 176 -5.50 2.79 -5.52
CA THR A 176 -4.46 3.13 -6.51
C THR A 176 -4.03 1.87 -7.23
N ARG A 177 -3.32 1.98 -8.35
CA ARG A 177 -2.78 0.80 -9.07
C ARG A 177 -1.28 0.69 -8.88
N ARG A 178 -0.82 -0.51 -8.49
CA ARG A 178 0.59 -0.90 -8.45
C ARG A 178 0.75 -2.16 -9.29
N SER A 179 1.49 -2.08 -10.40
CA SER A 179 1.53 -3.15 -11.40
C SER A 179 0.13 -3.42 -12.00
N SER A 180 -0.29 -4.68 -12.11
CA SER A 180 -1.61 -5.11 -12.61
C SER A 180 -2.72 -5.07 -11.55
N GLU A 181 -2.40 -4.85 -10.27
CA GLU A 181 -3.36 -4.93 -9.18
C GLU A 181 -3.81 -3.54 -8.68
N THR A 182 -5.10 -3.45 -8.33
CA THR A 182 -5.64 -2.27 -7.65
C THR A 182 -5.52 -2.47 -6.14
N THR A 183 -4.62 -1.71 -5.54
CA THR A 183 -4.31 -1.73 -4.11
C THR A 183 -4.88 -0.49 -3.41
N HIS A 184 -4.79 -0.42 -2.09
CA HIS A 184 -5.09 0.80 -1.36
C HIS A 184 -3.97 1.82 -1.53
N MET A 185 -4.36 3.09 -1.70
CA MET A 185 -3.46 4.23 -1.74
C MET A 185 -2.82 4.37 -0.36
N ARG A 186 -1.50 4.31 -0.32
CA ARG A 186 -0.72 4.65 0.88
C ARG A 186 -0.60 6.16 0.96
N HIS A 187 -0.31 6.68 2.13
CA HIS A 187 -0.10 8.12 2.26
C HIS A 187 1.18 8.60 1.57
N SER A 188 2.15 7.73 1.32
CA SER A 188 3.28 8.01 0.40
C SER A 188 2.75 8.32 -1.01
N ASP A 189 1.84 7.51 -1.53
CA ASP A 189 1.19 7.78 -2.83
C ASP A 189 0.38 9.10 -2.79
N PHE A 190 -0.26 9.41 -1.65
CA PHE A 190 -0.97 10.67 -1.43
C PHE A 190 -0.02 11.88 -1.39
N ARG A 191 1.11 11.76 -0.68
CA ARG A 191 2.15 12.79 -0.58
C ARG A 191 2.75 13.05 -1.95
N ASP A 192 3.03 12.03 -2.75
CA ASP A 192 3.52 12.20 -4.13
C ASP A 192 2.52 12.98 -5.00
N ILE A 193 1.20 12.77 -4.80
CA ILE A 193 0.15 13.55 -5.48
C ILE A 193 0.15 15.02 -5.01
N VAL A 194 0.37 15.27 -3.72
CA VAL A 194 0.39 16.61 -3.12
C VAL A 194 1.69 17.36 -3.45
N GLU A 195 2.86 16.74 -3.32
CA GLU A 195 4.17 17.33 -3.61
C GLU A 195 4.27 17.70 -5.09
N HIS A 196 3.82 16.84 -6.00
CA HIS A 196 3.77 17.19 -7.41
C HIS A 196 2.80 18.35 -7.70
N ARG A 197 1.72 18.50 -6.93
CA ARG A 197 0.87 19.68 -7.02
C ARG A 197 1.62 20.92 -6.54
N GLU A 198 2.42 20.82 -5.49
CA GLU A 198 3.29 21.90 -5.05
C GLU A 198 4.34 22.23 -6.11
N GLU A 199 4.93 21.23 -6.78
CA GLU A 199 5.83 21.43 -7.92
C GLU A 199 5.13 22.13 -9.09
N VAL A 200 3.96 21.65 -9.53
CA VAL A 200 3.20 22.26 -10.63
C VAL A 200 2.72 23.68 -10.26
N LEU A 201 2.31 23.90 -9.01
CA LEU A 201 1.97 25.24 -8.52
C LEU A 201 3.20 26.14 -8.44
N THR A 202 4.35 25.61 -8.04
CA THR A 202 5.63 26.33 -8.00
C THR A 202 6.08 26.68 -9.40
N ASP A 203 6.04 25.75 -10.35
CA ASP A 203 6.35 25.99 -11.77
C ASP A 203 5.41 27.04 -12.38
N VAL A 204 4.11 26.99 -12.08
CA VAL A 204 3.14 27.99 -12.53
C VAL A 204 3.40 29.34 -11.86
N LEU A 205 3.72 29.37 -10.57
CA LEU A 205 4.06 30.59 -9.84
C LEU A 205 5.37 31.20 -10.32
N GLU A 206 6.39 30.40 -10.62
CA GLU A 206 7.65 30.84 -11.23
C GLU A 206 7.41 31.41 -12.62
N HIS A 207 6.59 30.75 -13.45
CA HIS A 207 6.16 31.30 -14.74
C HIS A 207 5.38 32.62 -14.59
N TRP A 208 4.52 32.71 -13.57
CA TRP A 208 3.76 33.92 -13.29
C TRP A 208 4.62 35.04 -12.71
N VAL A 209 5.66 34.73 -11.93
CA VAL A 209 6.64 35.69 -11.40
C VAL A 209 7.52 36.20 -12.53
N ASP A 210 7.92 35.35 -13.48
CA ASP A 210 8.64 35.74 -14.69
C ASP A 210 7.77 36.60 -15.63
N ASP A 211 6.49 36.28 -15.77
CA ASP A 211 5.55 37.07 -16.57
C ASP A 211 5.12 38.37 -15.88
N LEU A 212 4.97 38.40 -14.55
CA LEU A 212 4.74 39.62 -13.77
C LEU A 212 5.99 40.51 -13.74
N GLY A 213 7.19 39.93 -13.69
CA GLY A 213 8.46 40.64 -13.82
C GLY A 213 8.64 41.28 -15.20
N ARG A 214 7.96 40.77 -16.24
CA ARG A 214 7.90 41.41 -17.57
C ARG A 214 6.86 42.52 -17.68
N VAL A 215 5.80 42.50 -16.87
CA VAL A 215 4.70 43.50 -16.93
C VAL A 215 4.92 44.66 -15.94
N VAL A 216 5.63 44.44 -14.84
CA VAL A 216 6.02 45.49 -13.89
C VAL A 216 7.52 45.70 -14.06
N GLY A 217 7.91 46.72 -14.83
CA GLY A 217 9.30 47.07 -15.12
C GLY A 217 10.10 47.56 -13.91
N ALA A 218 10.25 46.71 -12.89
CA ALA A 218 11.20 46.86 -11.80
C ALA A 218 12.41 45.97 -12.10
N PRO A 219 13.65 46.48 -12.02
CA PRO A 219 14.85 45.68 -12.17
C PRO A 219 14.92 44.62 -11.05
N ALA A 220 15.37 43.41 -11.39
CA ALA A 220 15.48 42.26 -10.47
C ALA A 220 16.30 42.54 -9.20
N GLU A 221 17.12 43.59 -9.20
CA GLU A 221 17.95 44.02 -8.07
C GLU A 221 17.13 44.59 -6.89
N ASP A 222 15.88 45.03 -7.10
CA ASP A 222 15.01 45.55 -6.02
C ASP A 222 14.22 44.45 -5.26
N ILE A 223 14.23 43.20 -5.74
CA ILE A 223 13.51 42.07 -5.11
C ILE A 223 14.41 41.31 -4.13
N GLU A 224 15.74 41.30 -4.31
CA GLU A 224 16.69 40.62 -3.41
C GLU A 224 16.85 41.29 -2.04
N GLU A 225 16.46 42.56 -1.87
CA GLU A 225 16.59 43.29 -0.59
C GLU A 225 15.32 43.32 0.28
N HIS A 226 14.22 42.68 -0.14
CA HIS A 226 13.04 42.53 0.72
C HIS A 226 13.07 41.19 1.46
N GLU A 227 13.58 41.20 2.69
CA GLU A 227 13.25 40.18 3.69
C GLU A 227 11.72 40.06 3.76
N PHE A 228 11.17 38.95 3.29
CA PHE A 228 9.76 38.61 3.52
C PHE A 228 9.57 38.38 5.02
N SER A 229 9.26 39.45 5.76
CA SER A 229 8.83 39.32 7.15
C SER A 229 7.45 38.68 7.14
N ILE A 230 7.37 37.39 7.48
CA ILE A 230 6.11 36.71 7.73
C ILE A 230 5.47 37.38 8.95
N THR A 231 4.54 38.30 8.72
CA THR A 231 3.69 38.86 9.77
C THR A 231 2.82 37.75 10.33
N SER A 232 3.09 37.37 11.57
CA SER A 232 2.31 36.40 12.34
C SER A 232 0.89 36.94 12.54
N ASP A 233 -0.05 36.54 11.68
CA ASP A 233 -1.48 36.73 11.93
C ASP A 233 -1.93 35.67 12.95
N PRO A 234 -2.39 36.06 14.16
CA PRO A 234 -2.86 35.13 15.17
C PRO A 234 -4.17 34.41 14.80
N ASN A 235 -4.79 34.74 13.66
CA ASN A 235 -5.96 34.03 13.11
C ASN A 235 -5.66 33.25 11.82
N ALA A 236 -4.40 33.19 11.37
CA ALA A 236 -4.04 32.29 10.28
C ALA A 236 -4.14 30.83 10.77
N PRO A 237 -4.72 29.90 9.98
CA PRO A 237 -4.65 28.48 10.31
C PRO A 237 -3.19 28.08 10.44
N ALA A 238 -2.86 27.41 11.55
CA ALA A 238 -1.49 26.97 11.82
C ALA A 238 -1.01 26.10 10.66
N VAL A 239 -0.07 26.61 9.87
CA VAL A 239 0.73 25.79 8.96
C VAL A 239 1.48 24.83 9.87
N ARG A 240 1.00 23.59 9.95
CA ARG A 240 1.74 22.49 10.59
C ARG A 240 3.12 22.50 9.95
N ASN A 241 4.15 22.52 10.80
CA ASN A 241 5.54 22.56 10.37
C ASN A 241 5.76 21.51 9.28
N VAL A 242 5.92 21.96 8.04
CA VAL A 242 6.57 21.17 7.00
C VAL A 242 8.01 21.07 7.46
N VAL A 243 8.32 19.98 8.17
CA VAL A 243 9.69 19.64 8.51
C VAL A 243 10.35 19.28 7.19
N VAL A 244 11.00 20.25 6.56
CA VAL A 244 11.95 19.99 5.48
C VAL A 244 12.92 18.95 6.03
N PRO A 245 13.06 17.75 5.44
CA PRO A 245 13.94 16.73 5.97
C PRO A 245 15.36 17.29 5.93
N GLN A 246 15.90 17.67 7.09
CA GLN A 246 17.35 17.76 7.23
C GLN A 246 17.86 16.32 7.12
N GLU A 247 18.94 16.12 6.35
CA GLU A 247 19.62 14.82 6.34
C GLU A 247 19.87 14.39 7.79
N ALA A 248 19.30 13.25 8.20
CA ALA A 248 19.42 12.73 9.56
C ALA A 248 20.91 12.55 9.89
N ARG A 249 21.33 13.09 11.05
CA ARG A 249 22.75 13.09 11.43
C ARG A 249 23.16 11.76 12.04
N ASP A 250 22.21 11.01 12.58
CA ASP A 250 22.40 9.69 13.15
C ASP A 250 21.15 8.81 12.98
N LEU A 251 21.25 7.55 13.44
CA LEU A 251 20.23 6.53 13.27
C LEU A 251 18.96 6.84 14.08
N ASN A 252 19.07 7.51 15.23
CA ASN A 252 17.93 7.85 16.08
C ASN A 252 17.16 9.05 15.50
N GLU A 253 17.85 10.03 14.93
CA GLU A 253 17.19 11.09 14.15
C GLU A 253 16.46 10.53 12.91
N ASP A 254 17.06 9.54 12.21
CA ASP A 254 16.43 8.83 11.07
C ASP A 254 15.19 8.05 11.53
N LEU A 255 15.27 7.37 12.68
CA LEU A 255 14.17 6.62 13.27
C LEU A 255 13.04 7.54 13.78
N SER A 256 13.37 8.62 14.48
CA SER A 256 12.39 9.64 14.91
C SER A 256 11.67 10.27 13.74
N ALA A 257 12.39 10.62 12.67
CA ALA A 257 11.79 11.17 11.47
C ALA A 257 10.81 10.17 10.83
N LYS A 258 11.17 8.88 10.77
CA LYS A 258 10.31 7.82 10.25
C LYS A 258 9.10 7.55 11.13
N ALA A 259 9.27 7.51 12.46
CA ALA A 259 8.17 7.31 13.40
C ALA A 259 7.18 8.50 13.39
N ILE A 260 7.68 9.74 13.31
CA ILE A 260 6.83 10.94 13.17
C ILE A 260 6.11 10.93 11.82
N SER A 261 6.79 10.53 10.74
CA SER A 261 6.16 10.36 9.43
C SER A 261 5.07 9.30 9.52
N TRP A 262 5.30 8.14 10.12
CA TRP A 262 4.28 7.12 10.31
C TRP A 262 3.09 7.61 11.16
N LEU A 263 3.30 8.35 12.24
CA LEU A 263 2.17 8.93 13.01
C LEU A 263 1.34 9.94 12.20
N THR A 264 1.96 10.59 11.21
CA THR A 264 1.30 11.63 10.39
C THR A 264 0.67 11.04 9.14
N ASP A 265 1.32 10.02 8.58
CA ASP A 265 1.12 9.51 7.23
C ASP A 265 0.75 8.01 7.22
N ASP A 266 0.82 7.28 8.33
CA ASP A 266 0.62 5.83 8.38
C ASP A 266 1.49 5.04 7.36
N ASP A 267 2.66 5.58 6.99
CA ASP A 267 3.58 4.98 6.03
C ASP A 267 4.66 4.16 6.75
N LEU A 268 4.51 2.83 6.69
CA LEU A 268 5.54 1.90 7.14
C LEU A 268 6.61 1.75 6.05
N PRO A 269 7.89 1.51 6.42
CA PRO A 269 8.98 1.40 5.46
C PRO A 269 8.69 0.28 4.47
N GLY A 270 8.63 0.61 3.17
CA GLY A 270 8.31 -0.37 2.13
C GLY A 270 9.41 -1.38 1.82
N SER A 271 10.66 -1.12 2.25
CA SER A 271 11.80 -1.99 2.01
C SER A 271 12.15 -2.82 3.23
N VAL A 272 12.22 -4.15 3.06
CA VAL A 272 12.66 -5.08 4.10
C VAL A 272 14.12 -4.87 4.49
N GLU A 273 14.95 -4.35 3.58
CA GLU A 273 16.36 -4.04 3.82
C GLU A 273 16.53 -2.98 4.92
N VAL A 274 15.60 -2.03 4.97
CA VAL A 274 15.57 -0.99 6.01
C VAL A 274 15.31 -1.62 7.38
N MET A 275 14.47 -2.65 7.46
CA MET A 275 14.25 -3.38 8.71
C MET A 275 15.50 -4.13 9.17
N TYR A 276 16.22 -4.78 8.26
CA TYR A 276 17.48 -5.45 8.62
C TYR A 276 18.58 -4.47 9.04
N LYS A 277 18.61 -3.27 8.46
CA LYS A 277 19.49 -2.19 8.94
C LYS A 277 19.22 -1.86 10.41
N PHE A 278 17.96 -1.82 10.84
CA PHE A 278 17.60 -1.57 12.24
C PHE A 278 17.98 -2.76 13.14
N TYR A 279 17.66 -4.00 12.77
CA TYR A 279 18.08 -5.18 13.54
C TYR A 279 19.60 -5.29 13.71
N ASN A 280 20.36 -5.07 12.64
CA ASN A 280 21.82 -5.11 12.65
C ASN A 280 22.45 -3.95 13.44
N ARG A 281 21.69 -2.90 13.75
CA ARG A 281 22.17 -1.72 14.47
C ARG A 281 21.36 -1.43 15.74
N ARG A 282 20.69 -2.45 16.28
CA ARG A 282 19.79 -2.32 17.44
C ARG A 282 20.47 -1.72 18.67
N ASP A 283 21.75 -2.05 18.90
CA ASP A 283 22.57 -1.51 19.99
C ASP A 283 22.79 0.02 19.91
N LEU A 284 22.54 0.63 18.75
CA LEU A 284 22.68 2.07 18.54
C LEU A 284 21.35 2.82 18.77
N ILE A 285 20.25 2.10 18.97
CA ILE A 285 18.93 2.67 19.27
C ILE A 285 18.85 2.83 20.80
N ASP A 286 18.99 4.07 21.28
CA ASP A 286 18.99 4.39 22.71
C ASP A 286 17.65 5.04 23.09
N GLY A 287 16.90 4.35 23.94
CA GLY A 287 15.54 4.69 24.30
C GLY A 287 15.32 5.48 25.58
N THR A 288 16.41 5.91 26.22
CA THR A 288 16.32 6.37 27.60
C THR A 288 16.03 7.87 27.78
N GLU A 289 16.13 8.68 26.72
CA GLU A 289 16.00 10.15 26.82
C GLU A 289 15.06 10.82 25.78
N ASP A 290 14.46 10.08 24.85
CA ASP A 290 13.62 10.66 23.77
C ASP A 290 12.11 10.58 24.10
N GLU A 291 11.41 11.72 24.06
CA GLU A 291 9.94 11.81 24.22
C GLU A 291 9.19 10.98 23.16
N TYR A 292 9.85 10.68 22.04
CA TYR A 292 9.30 9.91 20.93
C TYR A 292 9.63 8.41 20.98
N TYR A 293 10.37 7.92 21.98
CA TYR A 293 10.85 6.54 22.00
C TYR A 293 9.73 5.49 21.91
N GLN A 294 8.60 5.70 22.60
CA GLN A 294 7.45 4.80 22.50
C GLN A 294 6.91 4.72 21.06
N ASN A 295 6.78 5.87 20.40
CA ASN A 295 6.33 5.92 19.01
C ASN A 295 7.33 5.26 18.05
N GLN A 296 8.63 5.31 18.35
CA GLN A 296 9.65 4.62 17.58
C GLN A 296 9.54 3.10 17.72
N MET A 297 9.29 2.61 18.93
CA MET A 297 9.10 1.18 19.19
C MET A 297 7.80 0.67 18.56
N ASP A 298 6.70 1.43 18.69
CA ASP A 298 5.44 1.16 18.00
C ASP A 298 5.64 1.09 16.49
N PHE A 299 6.37 2.06 15.92
CA PHE A 299 6.71 2.09 14.51
C PHE A 299 7.53 0.86 14.08
N LEU A 300 8.61 0.52 14.80
CA LEU A 300 9.47 -0.62 14.48
C LEU A 300 8.74 -1.95 14.60
N PHE A 301 7.84 -2.07 15.57
CA PHE A 301 6.99 -3.25 15.73
C PHE A 301 6.02 -3.39 14.56
N ASN A 302 5.23 -2.35 14.25
CA ASN A 302 4.30 -2.35 13.12
C ASN A 302 5.02 -2.60 11.79
N ALA A 303 6.19 -1.98 11.59
CA ALA A 303 7.02 -2.20 10.42
C ALA A 303 7.53 -3.65 10.33
N SER A 304 7.86 -4.28 11.47
CA SER A 304 8.26 -5.69 11.50
C SER A 304 7.12 -6.60 11.04
N LEU A 305 5.90 -6.37 11.54
CA LEU A 305 4.72 -7.15 11.13
C LEU A 305 4.42 -7.02 9.63
N ALA A 306 4.51 -5.79 9.10
CA ALA A 306 4.31 -5.53 7.67
C ALA A 306 5.31 -6.27 6.76
N HIS A 307 6.47 -6.66 7.30
CA HIS A 307 7.49 -7.47 6.63
C HIS A 307 7.49 -8.95 7.05
N TYR A 308 6.44 -9.39 7.76
CA TYR A 308 6.26 -10.75 8.27
C TYR A 308 7.40 -11.19 9.21
N LEU A 309 7.80 -10.29 10.11
CA LEU A 309 8.75 -10.52 11.20
C LEU A 309 8.08 -10.29 12.57
N PRO A 310 8.43 -11.06 13.62
CA PRO A 310 7.75 -10.95 14.92
C PRO A 310 8.04 -9.65 15.69
N GLY A 311 9.21 -9.01 15.50
CA GLY A 311 9.55 -7.78 16.22
C GLY A 311 9.82 -7.98 17.71
N ALA A 312 10.34 -9.15 18.09
CA ALA A 312 10.65 -9.51 19.48
C ALA A 312 11.66 -8.54 20.10
N GLU A 313 12.66 -8.11 19.34
CA GLU A 313 13.63 -7.08 19.77
C GLU A 313 12.91 -5.84 20.29
N TRP A 314 12.02 -5.26 19.48
CA TRP A 314 11.33 -4.00 19.77
C TRP A 314 10.33 -4.17 20.91
N LEU A 315 9.64 -5.31 20.96
CA LEU A 315 8.73 -5.62 22.07
C LEU A 315 9.47 -5.76 23.40
N SER A 316 10.69 -6.31 23.40
CA SER A 316 11.48 -6.49 24.62
C SER A 316 11.86 -5.17 25.30
N THR A 317 12.01 -4.11 24.49
CA THR A 317 12.37 -2.77 24.94
C THR A 317 11.17 -1.82 25.02
N PHE A 318 9.98 -2.27 24.59
CA PHE A 318 8.76 -1.48 24.57
C PHE A 318 8.10 -1.44 25.95
N ASP A 319 8.24 -0.33 26.66
CA ASP A 319 7.66 -0.14 28.00
C ASP A 319 6.15 0.18 28.02
N GLY A 320 5.50 0.24 26.86
CA GLY A 320 4.06 0.47 26.74
C GLY A 320 3.19 -0.78 27.00
N ASP A 321 1.88 -0.57 26.89
CA ASP A 321 0.86 -1.61 27.04
C ASP A 321 0.76 -2.45 25.75
N TRP A 322 1.14 -3.72 25.86
CA TRP A 322 1.09 -4.66 24.73
C TRP A 322 -0.35 -4.95 24.31
N ASP A 323 -1.33 -4.92 25.22
CA ASP A 323 -2.73 -5.16 24.87
C ASP A 323 -3.25 -4.04 23.97
N ASP A 324 -2.97 -2.79 24.33
CA ASP A 324 -3.32 -1.63 23.51
C ASP A 324 -2.60 -1.66 22.16
N LEU A 325 -1.31 -2.02 22.14
CA LEU A 325 -0.52 -2.12 20.90
C LEU A 325 -1.08 -3.19 19.95
N PHE A 326 -1.35 -4.40 20.43
CA PHE A 326 -1.87 -5.47 19.59
C PHE A 326 -3.32 -5.20 19.16
N SER A 327 -4.13 -4.61 20.05
CA SER A 327 -5.48 -4.16 19.70
C SER A 327 -5.46 -3.11 18.59
N GLN A 328 -4.49 -2.19 18.61
CA GLN A 328 -4.32 -1.23 17.51
C GLN A 328 -4.04 -1.96 16.19
N VAL A 329 -3.08 -2.89 16.17
CA VAL A 329 -2.76 -3.69 14.97
C VAL A 329 -3.99 -4.41 14.43
N ILE A 330 -4.77 -5.08 15.29
CA ILE A 330 -5.99 -5.80 14.88
C ILE A 330 -7.00 -4.85 14.22
N ASN A 331 -7.15 -3.64 14.78
CA ASN A 331 -8.12 -2.67 14.28
C ASN A 331 -7.65 -1.91 13.02
N THR A 332 -6.35 -1.87 12.74
CA THR A 332 -5.75 -1.13 11.63
C THR A 332 -5.18 -2.01 10.51
N ASP A 333 -5.06 -3.33 10.68
CA ASP A 333 -4.54 -4.21 9.62
C ASP A 333 -5.58 -4.50 8.55
N TYR A 334 -5.57 -3.68 7.50
CA TYR A 334 -6.47 -3.78 6.35
C TYR A 334 -6.05 -4.81 5.29
N ASN A 335 -4.78 -5.27 5.29
CA ASN A 335 -4.26 -6.18 4.26
C ASN A 335 -4.09 -7.62 4.76
N HIS A 336 -4.34 -7.86 6.06
CA HIS A 336 -4.35 -9.17 6.72
C HIS A 336 -2.97 -9.83 6.88
N TRP A 337 -1.89 -9.23 6.37
CA TRP A 337 -0.53 -9.80 6.45
C TRP A 337 0.08 -9.65 7.84
N SER A 338 -0.20 -8.54 8.52
CA SER A 338 0.31 -8.28 9.87
C SER A 338 -0.38 -9.19 10.88
N ILE A 339 -1.66 -9.50 10.68
CA ILE A 339 -2.44 -10.39 11.53
C ILE A 339 -1.94 -11.82 11.50
N LEU A 340 -1.56 -12.36 10.34
CA LEU A 340 -0.98 -13.70 10.27
C LEU A 340 0.33 -13.84 11.09
N MET A 341 1.11 -12.76 11.21
CA MET A 341 2.28 -12.74 12.09
C MET A 341 1.88 -12.53 13.55
N LEU A 342 0.92 -11.62 13.80
CA LEU A 342 0.41 -11.34 15.13
C LEU A 342 -0.20 -12.59 15.78
N GLU A 343 -0.95 -13.41 15.04
CA GLU A 343 -1.48 -14.69 15.51
C GLU A 343 -0.38 -15.60 16.07
N LYS A 344 0.77 -15.67 15.37
CA LYS A 344 1.93 -16.47 15.83
C LYS A 344 2.57 -15.87 17.08
N ILE A 345 2.68 -14.55 17.14
CA ILE A 345 3.16 -13.81 18.32
C ILE A 345 2.26 -14.15 19.52
N LEU A 346 0.95 -13.94 19.38
CA LEU A 346 -0.05 -14.19 20.43
C LEU A 346 -0.04 -15.66 20.87
N PHE A 347 0.07 -16.59 19.92
CA PHE A 347 0.12 -18.02 20.21
C PHE A 347 1.37 -18.42 20.99
N VAL A 348 2.55 -17.95 20.57
CA VAL A 348 3.81 -18.20 21.30
C VAL A 348 3.73 -17.61 22.72
N LEU A 349 3.19 -16.41 22.88
CA LEU A 349 2.95 -15.76 24.17
C LEU A 349 1.86 -16.46 25.01
N GLY A 350 0.99 -17.25 24.39
CA GLY A 350 -0.13 -17.93 25.05
C GLY A 350 -1.33 -17.02 25.33
N TRP A 351 -1.51 -15.97 24.55
CA TRP A 351 -2.58 -14.98 24.71
C TRP A 351 -3.87 -15.44 24.01
N ASN A 352 -4.57 -16.35 24.68
CA ASN A 352 -5.79 -16.97 24.19
C ASN A 352 -6.94 -15.96 23.97
N GLU A 353 -7.12 -14.97 24.85
CA GLU A 353 -8.22 -14.00 24.77
C GLU A 353 -8.18 -13.20 23.47
N MET A 354 -7.03 -12.64 23.11
CA MET A 354 -6.87 -11.91 21.85
C MET A 354 -6.97 -12.79 20.60
N LEU A 355 -6.53 -14.06 20.68
CA LEU A 355 -6.71 -15.00 19.57
C LEU A 355 -8.19 -15.33 19.36
N GLN A 356 -8.97 -15.43 20.44
CA GLN A 356 -10.42 -15.58 20.36
C GLN A 356 -11.08 -14.32 19.79
N ASP A 357 -10.62 -13.13 20.19
CA ASP A 357 -11.12 -11.87 19.61
C ASP A 357 -10.88 -11.78 18.10
N ILE A 358 -9.74 -12.27 17.61
CA ILE A 358 -9.44 -12.37 16.17
C ILE A 358 -10.36 -13.39 15.50
N ALA A 359 -10.53 -14.58 16.10
CA ALA A 359 -11.34 -15.66 15.54
C ALA A 359 -12.85 -15.34 15.49
N ASP A 360 -13.38 -14.68 16.51
CA ASP A 360 -14.80 -14.37 16.67
C ASP A 360 -15.24 -13.12 15.88
N ASN A 361 -14.30 -12.37 15.31
CA ASN A 361 -14.62 -11.13 14.61
C ASN A 361 -15.15 -11.41 13.20
N GLU A 362 -16.48 -11.38 13.05
CA GLU A 362 -17.16 -11.56 11.75
C GLU A 362 -16.77 -10.51 10.69
N GLY A 363 -16.20 -9.37 11.08
CA GLY A 363 -15.68 -8.35 10.17
C GLY A 363 -14.35 -8.73 9.50
N PHE A 364 -13.78 -9.86 9.92
CA PHE A 364 -12.40 -10.26 9.72
C PHE A 364 -12.33 -11.76 9.36
N ASN A 365 -13.03 -12.14 8.30
CA ASN A 365 -12.95 -13.51 7.78
C ASN A 365 -11.64 -13.68 6.98
N TYR A 366 -10.53 -13.79 7.72
CA TYR A 366 -9.20 -13.97 7.17
C TYR A 366 -9.08 -15.38 6.58
N ARG A 367 -9.03 -15.48 5.26
CA ARG A 367 -9.00 -16.76 4.52
C ARG A 367 -7.90 -17.73 4.99
N ASP A 368 -6.81 -17.21 5.55
CA ASP A 368 -5.63 -17.96 5.98
C ASP A 368 -5.34 -17.81 7.49
N SER A 369 -6.26 -17.27 8.29
CA SER A 369 -6.07 -17.17 9.74
C SER A 369 -6.08 -18.53 10.41
N GLU A 370 -5.16 -18.70 11.36
CA GLU A 370 -5.09 -19.88 12.23
C GLU A 370 -5.51 -19.54 13.67
N ALA A 371 -6.11 -18.36 13.90
CA ALA A 371 -6.41 -17.84 15.24
C ALA A 371 -7.23 -18.80 16.11
N GLU A 372 -8.31 -19.40 15.58
CA GLU A 372 -9.13 -20.39 16.30
C GLU A 372 -8.30 -21.63 16.68
N THR A 373 -7.47 -22.12 15.75
CA THR A 373 -6.61 -23.30 15.97
C THR A 373 -5.54 -23.00 17.02
N TYR A 374 -4.91 -21.83 16.95
CA TYR A 374 -3.92 -21.39 17.92
C TYR A 374 -4.54 -21.15 19.30
N ALA A 375 -5.75 -20.57 19.37
CA ALA A 375 -6.47 -20.38 20.62
C ALA A 375 -6.68 -21.74 21.33
N ASP A 376 -7.14 -22.76 20.61
CA ASP A 376 -7.33 -24.12 21.15
C ASP A 376 -6.04 -24.76 21.64
N MET A 377 -4.90 -24.39 21.05
CA MET A 377 -3.58 -24.94 21.38
C MET A 377 -2.81 -24.10 22.42
N CYS A 378 -3.33 -22.95 22.87
CA CYS A 378 -2.63 -22.08 23.82
C CYS A 378 -2.30 -22.75 25.16
N GLU A 379 -3.00 -23.82 25.53
CA GLU A 379 -2.72 -24.60 26.75
C GLU A 379 -1.42 -25.43 26.66
N LEU A 380 -0.86 -25.61 25.45
CA LEU A 380 0.40 -26.32 25.27
C LEU A 380 1.57 -25.62 25.95
N PRO A 381 2.61 -26.36 26.39
CA PRO A 381 3.85 -25.76 26.87
C PRO A 381 4.48 -24.82 25.83
N THR A 382 5.10 -23.72 26.29
CA THR A 382 5.70 -22.69 25.42
C THR A 382 6.60 -23.27 24.32
N LEU A 383 7.46 -24.23 24.65
CA LEU A 383 8.33 -24.88 23.66
C LEU A 383 7.53 -25.64 22.59
N GLU A 384 6.46 -26.32 22.96
CA GLU A 384 5.60 -27.04 22.00
C GLU A 384 4.85 -26.05 21.09
N ARG A 385 4.42 -24.89 21.63
CA ARG A 385 3.81 -23.82 20.82
C ARG A 385 4.79 -23.24 19.80
N ILE A 386 6.04 -23.00 20.20
CA ILE A 386 7.09 -22.55 19.29
C ILE A 386 7.34 -23.60 18.21
N GLU A 387 7.53 -24.87 18.58
CA GLU A 387 7.79 -25.96 17.64
C GLU A 387 6.64 -26.17 16.64
N GLU A 388 5.40 -25.91 17.02
CA GLU A 388 4.26 -25.90 16.09
C GLU A 388 4.39 -24.79 15.04
N CYS A 389 4.81 -23.58 15.43
CA CYS A 389 4.96 -22.46 14.50
C CYS A 389 6.14 -22.60 13.52
N ILE A 390 7.28 -23.12 14.00
CA ILE A 390 8.56 -23.05 13.25
C ILE A 390 9.18 -24.41 12.96
N GLY A 391 8.59 -25.50 13.49
CA GLY A 391 9.17 -26.84 13.46
C GLY A 391 10.22 -27.05 14.55
N THR A 392 10.84 -28.25 14.58
CA THR A 392 11.84 -28.61 15.60
C THR A 392 13.25 -28.11 15.29
N ARG A 393 13.47 -27.55 14.09
CA ARG A 393 14.80 -27.18 13.57
C ARG A 393 14.76 -25.91 12.74
N ILE A 394 15.77 -25.08 12.92
CA ILE A 394 16.06 -23.91 12.07
C ILE A 394 17.25 -24.25 11.18
N TYR A 395 17.19 -23.86 9.91
CA TYR A 395 18.29 -24.05 8.95
C TYR A 395 18.82 -22.69 8.53
N PHE A 396 20.13 -22.53 8.59
CA PHE A 396 20.82 -21.28 8.23
C PHE A 396 22.26 -21.61 7.79
N ASP A 397 22.73 -21.01 6.70
CA ASP A 397 24.06 -21.21 6.08
C ASP A 397 24.52 -22.68 5.94
N GLY A 398 23.57 -23.58 5.65
CA GLY A 398 23.83 -25.02 5.51
C GLY A 398 23.95 -25.79 6.83
N ASP A 399 23.89 -25.11 7.97
CA ASP A 399 23.82 -25.69 9.30
C ASP A 399 22.37 -25.87 9.77
N SER A 400 22.19 -26.70 10.80
CA SER A 400 20.88 -27.01 11.38
C SER A 400 20.94 -26.89 12.90
N TYR A 401 20.05 -26.05 13.44
CA TYR A 401 19.97 -25.69 14.84
C TYR A 401 18.71 -26.27 15.46
N SER A 402 18.83 -26.91 16.62
CA SER A 402 17.68 -27.47 17.34
C SER A 402 16.93 -26.36 18.08
N VAL A 403 15.61 -26.28 17.90
CA VAL A 403 14.78 -25.29 18.59
C VAL A 403 14.84 -25.49 20.11
N SER A 404 14.85 -26.73 20.59
CA SER A 404 15.00 -27.05 22.01
C SER A 404 16.31 -26.52 22.61
N ASP A 405 17.40 -26.56 21.83
CA ASP A 405 18.73 -26.20 22.31
C ASP A 405 18.85 -24.67 22.36
N LEU A 406 18.42 -23.98 21.30
CA LEU A 406 18.34 -22.51 21.26
C LEU A 406 17.37 -21.94 22.32
N TYR A 407 16.25 -22.63 22.58
CA TYR A 407 15.34 -22.24 23.65
C TYR A 407 16.03 -22.34 25.03
N SER A 408 16.88 -23.35 25.23
CA SER A 408 17.57 -23.60 26.50
C SER A 408 18.85 -22.79 26.71
N ASP A 409 19.50 -22.36 25.62
CA ASP A 409 20.77 -21.64 25.62
C ASP A 409 20.60 -20.24 25.02
N GLU A 410 20.52 -19.23 25.89
CA GLU A 410 20.28 -17.84 25.52
C GLU A 410 21.47 -17.22 24.78
N GLU A 411 22.70 -17.54 25.17
CA GLU A 411 23.90 -17.03 24.49
C GLU A 411 23.97 -17.55 23.05
N ALA A 412 23.70 -18.85 22.85
CA ALA A 412 23.64 -19.44 21.51
C ALA A 412 22.51 -18.87 20.65
N LEU A 413 21.38 -18.47 21.24
CA LEU A 413 20.26 -17.85 20.53
C LEU A 413 20.61 -16.44 20.05
N GLU A 414 21.21 -15.62 20.91
CA GLU A 414 21.62 -14.24 20.57
C GLU A 414 22.77 -14.23 19.55
N ASP A 415 23.76 -15.12 19.70
CA ASP A 415 24.86 -15.26 18.73
C ASP A 415 24.33 -15.60 17.32
N LEU A 416 23.38 -16.55 17.23
CA LEU A 416 22.77 -16.92 15.96
C LEU A 416 21.89 -15.79 15.40
N PHE A 417 21.19 -15.06 16.26
CA PHE A 417 20.41 -13.90 15.84
C PHE A 417 21.29 -12.84 15.17
N ASP A 418 22.43 -12.50 15.79
CA ASP A 418 23.40 -11.54 15.27
C ASP A 418 23.93 -11.94 13.89
N GLU A 419 24.33 -13.21 13.76
CA GLU A 419 24.83 -13.76 12.51
C GLU A 419 23.79 -13.67 11.39
N VAL A 420 22.54 -14.04 11.67
CA VAL A 420 21.44 -14.01 10.69
C VAL A 420 21.05 -12.57 10.34
N ALA A 421 21.01 -11.65 11.30
CA ALA A 421 20.70 -10.25 11.07
C ALA A 421 21.76 -9.57 10.20
N GLU A 422 23.05 -9.82 10.46
CA GLU A 422 24.16 -9.32 9.63
C GLU A 422 24.10 -9.91 8.21
N HIS A 423 23.81 -11.21 8.09
CA HIS A 423 23.66 -11.88 6.79
C HIS A 423 22.50 -11.29 5.99
N CYS A 424 21.33 -11.09 6.61
CA CYS A 424 20.16 -10.52 5.94
C CYS A 424 20.37 -9.05 5.55
N HIS A 425 21.24 -8.32 6.25
CA HIS A 425 21.62 -6.96 5.88
C HIS A 425 22.60 -6.90 4.70
N THR A 426 23.44 -7.94 4.53
CA THR A 426 24.56 -7.92 3.56
C THR A 426 24.35 -8.78 2.31
N ASN A 427 23.47 -9.79 2.37
CA ASN A 427 23.20 -10.76 1.30
C ASN A 427 21.70 -10.80 0.95
N GLU A 428 21.27 -11.81 0.17
CA GLU A 428 19.85 -12.01 -0.11
C GLU A 428 19.08 -12.33 1.20
N PRO A 429 17.91 -11.70 1.43
CA PRO A 429 17.15 -11.88 2.66
C PRO A 429 16.72 -13.32 2.97
N GLU A 430 17.31 -13.94 4.00
CA GLU A 430 16.86 -15.23 4.53
C GLU A 430 15.79 -15.05 5.63
N LYS A 431 14.63 -14.51 5.23
CA LYS A 431 13.54 -14.12 6.16
C LYS A 431 13.08 -15.23 7.11
N GLY A 432 13.16 -16.48 6.67
CA GLY A 432 12.64 -17.64 7.41
C GLY A 432 13.43 -17.94 8.69
N ALA A 433 14.76 -17.85 8.65
CA ALA A 433 15.62 -18.11 9.81
C ALA A 433 15.42 -17.02 10.87
N LEU A 434 15.50 -15.74 10.48
CA LEU A 434 15.33 -14.61 11.38
C LEU A 434 13.97 -14.63 12.08
N ARG A 435 12.90 -14.86 11.31
CA ARG A 435 11.53 -14.99 11.86
C ARG A 435 11.44 -16.10 12.91
N SER A 436 12.09 -17.24 12.66
CA SER A 436 12.02 -18.38 13.56
C SER A 436 12.79 -18.11 14.86
N ILE A 437 13.95 -17.48 14.76
CA ILE A 437 14.76 -17.05 15.90
C ILE A 437 14.01 -16.02 16.75
N GLU A 438 13.42 -15.01 16.11
CA GLU A 438 12.62 -13.97 16.77
C GLU A 438 11.43 -14.54 17.55
N LEU A 439 10.73 -15.57 17.04
CA LEU A 439 9.65 -16.24 17.79
C LEU A 439 10.19 -16.95 19.05
N ILE A 440 11.38 -17.54 19.00
CA ILE A 440 12.03 -18.11 20.19
C ILE A 440 12.36 -17.00 21.19
N ARG A 441 12.97 -15.89 20.73
CA ARG A 441 13.33 -14.74 21.59
C ARG A 441 12.08 -14.15 22.28
N LEU A 442 11.02 -13.92 21.52
CA LEU A 442 9.75 -13.39 22.03
C LEU A 442 9.19 -14.21 23.19
N SER A 443 9.27 -15.53 23.10
CA SER A 443 8.76 -16.42 24.15
C SER A 443 9.45 -16.24 25.51
N LYS A 444 10.74 -15.86 25.48
CA LYS A 444 11.53 -15.57 26.67
C LYS A 444 11.13 -14.21 27.25
N VAL A 445 11.01 -13.20 26.40
CA VAL A 445 10.56 -11.84 26.76
C VAL A 445 9.17 -11.87 27.43
N GLY A 446 8.22 -12.58 26.81
CA GLY A 446 6.85 -12.70 27.33
C GLY A 446 6.79 -13.41 28.68
N SER A 447 7.62 -14.43 28.88
CA SER A 447 7.72 -15.13 30.16
C SER A 447 8.16 -14.18 31.28
N ASP A 448 9.19 -13.37 31.03
CA ASP A 448 9.69 -12.44 32.04
C ASP A 448 8.67 -11.37 32.41
N ARG A 449 7.90 -10.84 31.45
CA ARG A 449 6.82 -9.87 31.71
C ARG A 449 5.61 -10.45 32.45
N LEU A 450 5.14 -11.64 32.05
CA LEU A 450 3.98 -12.28 32.68
C LEU A 450 4.26 -12.74 34.12
N TYR A 451 5.53 -12.98 34.47
CA TYR A 451 5.94 -13.41 35.82
C TYR A 451 6.53 -12.29 36.70
N SER A 452 6.67 -11.05 36.20
CA SER A 452 7.16 -9.90 36.97
C SER A 452 6.08 -8.92 37.45
N GLY A 453 4.80 -9.19 37.14
CA GLY A 453 3.61 -8.45 37.61
C GLY A 453 3.11 -8.84 39.00
#